data_AF-A0A949I856-F1
#
_entry.id   AF-A0A949I856-F1
#
_cell.length_a   1.000
_cell.length_b   1.000
_cell.length_c   1.000
_cell.angle_alpha   90.00
_cell.angle_beta   90.00
_cell.angle_gamma   90.00
#
_symmetry.space_group_name_H-M   'P 1'
#
loop_
_entity.id
_entity.type
_entity.pdbx_description
1 polymer ?
#
loop_
_entity_poly.entity_id
_entity_poly.type
_entity_poly.pdbx_seq_one_letter_code
_entity_poly.pdbx_strand_id
1 'polypeptide(L)'
;MNKIQKIIFISAVVLLVVVAVIAGTARKKNPAATNTANNQLTQEQQAAAQNKTEAPAGQVVSGFPTELILNKDAQTNQSYAISYPLQNQYSAEVKTNDTVASTYQAYLNYFSKNGYQVINKNSQANIASIYALKSGDTVNVVASNYSFNGKQTLVEITYVKGSGK
;
A
#
# COMPACT_ATOMS: atom_id res chain seq x y z
N MET A 1 -7.14 13.05 -57.26
CA MET A 1 -6.64 13.39 -55.90
C MET A 1 -5.29 12.70 -55.70
N ASN A 2 -4.22 13.50 -55.61
CA ASN A 2 -2.84 12.99 -55.63
C ASN A 2 -2.48 12.36 -54.28
N LYS A 3 -1.52 11.43 -54.26
CA LYS A 3 -1.18 10.60 -53.08
C LYS A 3 -0.99 11.41 -51.78
N ILE A 4 -0.45 12.62 -51.89
CA ILE A 4 -0.22 13.54 -50.76
C ILE A 4 -1.55 14.11 -50.19
N GLN A 5 -2.52 14.45 -51.04
CA GLN A 5 -3.84 14.90 -50.59
C GLN A 5 -4.63 13.78 -49.89
N LYS A 6 -4.44 12.50 -50.28
CA LYS A 6 -5.02 11.35 -49.57
C LYS A 6 -4.44 11.16 -48.16
N ILE A 7 -3.13 11.35 -47.98
CA ILE A 7 -2.46 11.19 -46.67
C ILE A 7 -2.89 12.30 -45.69
N ILE A 8 -3.01 13.54 -46.17
CA ILE A 8 -3.48 14.67 -45.34
C ILE A 8 -4.95 14.47 -44.93
N PHE A 9 -5.81 13.98 -45.85
CA PHE A 9 -7.20 13.68 -45.52
C PHE A 9 -7.35 12.56 -44.49
N ILE A 10 -6.55 11.48 -44.61
CA ILE A 10 -6.60 10.35 -43.66
C ILE A 10 -6.10 10.78 -42.28
N SER A 11 -5.04 11.59 -42.20
CA SER A 11 -4.51 12.11 -40.93
C SER A 11 -5.51 13.05 -40.22
N ALA A 12 -6.17 13.94 -40.96
CA ALA A 12 -7.18 14.84 -40.39
C ALA A 12 -8.43 14.10 -39.90
N VAL A 13 -8.87 13.06 -40.62
CA VAL A 13 -10.03 12.22 -40.22
C VAL A 13 -9.70 11.38 -38.98
N VAL A 14 -8.50 10.82 -38.87
CA VAL A 14 -8.10 10.05 -37.68
C VAL A 14 -7.99 10.95 -36.45
N LEU A 15 -7.46 12.17 -36.59
CA LEU A 15 -7.38 13.12 -35.47
C LEU A 15 -8.78 13.56 -34.98
N LEU A 16 -9.73 13.77 -35.90
CA LEU A 16 -11.12 14.10 -35.57
C LEU A 16 -11.87 12.95 -34.86
N VAL A 17 -11.61 11.69 -35.25
CA VAL A 17 -12.22 10.52 -34.60
C VAL A 17 -11.70 10.36 -33.16
N VAL A 18 -10.40 10.61 -32.91
CA VAL A 18 -9.83 10.51 -31.55
C VAL A 18 -10.40 11.60 -30.62
N VAL A 19 -10.58 12.83 -31.11
CA VAL A 19 -11.20 13.91 -30.31
C VAL A 19 -12.69 13.64 -30.05
N ALA A 20 -13.42 13.06 -31.00
CA ALA A 20 -14.83 12.70 -30.82
C ALA A 20 -15.02 11.54 -29.83
N VAL A 21 -14.10 10.57 -29.77
CA VAL A 21 -14.15 9.46 -28.80
C VAL A 21 -13.85 9.95 -27.38
N ILE A 22 -12.94 10.91 -27.20
CA ILE A 22 -12.62 11.49 -25.89
C ILE A 22 -13.72 12.46 -25.40
N ALA A 23 -14.36 13.20 -26.32
CA ALA A 23 -15.48 14.08 -25.98
C ALA A 23 -16.82 13.34 -25.79
N GLY A 24 -16.98 12.15 -26.38
CA GLY A 24 -18.21 11.34 -26.32
C GLY A 24 -18.37 10.50 -25.04
N THR A 25 -17.31 10.28 -24.26
CA THR A 25 -17.38 9.54 -22.98
C THR A 25 -17.63 10.44 -21.76
N ALA A 26 -17.66 11.75 -21.95
CA ALA A 26 -17.87 12.73 -20.90
C ALA A 26 -19.13 13.56 -21.15
N ARG A 27 -20.33 12.93 -21.01
CA ARG A 27 -21.60 13.58 -20.63
C ARG A 27 -22.78 12.60 -20.65
N LYS A 28 -23.10 12.02 -19.49
CA LYS A 28 -24.50 11.81 -19.07
C LYS A 28 -24.61 12.16 -17.58
N LYS A 29 -25.22 13.31 -17.31
CA LYS A 29 -25.73 13.70 -15.99
C LYS A 29 -27.09 13.02 -15.79
N ASN A 30 -27.27 12.44 -14.61
CA ASN A 30 -28.42 11.68 -14.08
C ASN A 30 -29.83 12.06 -14.57
N PRO A 31 -30.72 11.06 -14.54
CA PRO A 31 -31.92 11.15 -13.72
C PRO A 31 -31.89 10.11 -12.60
N ALA A 32 -32.40 10.52 -11.44
CA ALA A 32 -32.58 9.68 -10.27
C ALA A 32 -33.39 8.42 -10.62
N ALA A 33 -32.83 7.26 -10.31
CA ALA A 33 -33.57 6.01 -10.12
C ALA A 33 -32.88 5.23 -9.00
N THR A 34 -33.49 5.35 -7.83
CA THR A 34 -33.42 4.51 -6.64
C THR A 34 -33.02 3.07 -6.96
N ASN A 35 -31.84 2.68 -6.49
CA ASN A 35 -31.54 1.35 -5.96
C ASN A 35 -30.26 1.48 -5.12
N THR A 36 -30.37 2.27 -4.04
CA THR A 36 -29.59 2.02 -2.84
C THR A 36 -30.01 0.63 -2.35
N ALA A 37 -29.34 -0.40 -2.84
CA ALA A 37 -29.20 -1.62 -2.05
C ALA A 37 -28.47 -1.18 -0.78
N ASN A 38 -29.27 -0.96 0.26
CA ASN A 38 -28.82 -0.66 1.61
C ASN A 38 -27.93 -1.79 2.10
N ASN A 39 -26.63 -1.73 1.79
CA ASN A 39 -25.63 -2.12 2.75
C ASN A 39 -25.40 -0.90 3.65
N GLN A 40 -26.46 -0.51 4.36
CA GLN A 40 -26.31 0.18 5.62
C GLN A 40 -25.62 -0.84 6.52
N LEU A 41 -24.29 -0.77 6.58
CA LEU A 41 -23.57 -1.24 7.74
C LEU A 41 -24.28 -0.57 8.92
N THR A 42 -24.90 -1.36 9.77
CA THR A 42 -25.66 -0.83 10.90
C THR A 42 -24.73 0.06 11.71
N GLN A 43 -25.27 1.10 12.35
CA GLN A 43 -24.50 2.03 13.17
C GLN A 43 -23.65 1.33 14.26
N GLU A 44 -23.94 0.06 14.56
CA GLU A 44 -23.12 -0.85 15.37
C GLU A 44 -21.76 -1.24 14.74
N GLN A 45 -21.63 -1.34 13.42
CA GLN A 45 -20.35 -1.61 12.75
C GLN A 45 -19.44 -0.38 12.68
N GLN A 46 -19.98 0.82 12.91
CA GLN A 46 -19.24 2.08 12.91
C GLN A 46 -18.71 2.48 14.30
N ALA A 47 -19.13 1.77 15.35
CA ALA A 47 -18.73 2.00 16.74
C ALA A 47 -18.22 0.73 17.44
N ALA A 48 -17.92 -0.35 16.71
CA ALA A 48 -17.18 -1.47 17.29
C ALA A 48 -15.81 -0.95 17.75
N ALA A 49 -15.61 -0.88 19.06
CA ALA A 49 -14.40 -0.36 19.68
C ALA A 49 -13.17 -0.93 18.97
N GLN A 50 -12.41 -0.05 18.30
CA GLN A 50 -11.08 -0.37 17.82
C GLN A 50 -10.22 -0.62 19.05
N ASN A 51 -10.09 -1.89 19.42
CA ASN A 51 -9.29 -2.23 20.59
C ASN A 51 -7.82 -2.20 20.18
N LYS A 52 -7.12 -1.14 20.57
CA LYS A 52 -5.67 -1.05 20.41
C LYS A 52 -5.02 -1.79 21.57
N THR A 53 -4.22 -2.80 21.26
CA THR A 53 -3.39 -3.50 22.24
C THR A 53 -1.94 -3.15 21.99
N GLU A 54 -1.31 -2.47 22.94
CA GLU A 54 0.12 -2.14 22.89
C GLU A 54 0.95 -3.29 23.46
N ALA A 55 2.10 -3.56 22.83
CA ALA A 55 3.09 -4.46 23.39
C ALA A 55 3.87 -3.78 24.53
N PRO A 56 4.45 -4.55 25.47
CA PRO A 56 5.43 -4.01 26.40
C PRO A 56 6.60 -3.35 25.65
N ALA A 57 7.22 -2.34 26.27
CA ALA A 57 8.36 -1.64 25.68
C ALA A 57 9.47 -2.62 25.25
N GLY A 58 9.99 -2.43 24.04
CA GLY A 58 11.02 -3.31 23.46
C GLY A 58 10.51 -4.65 22.91
N GLN A 59 9.21 -4.94 23.01
CA GLN A 59 8.63 -6.19 22.54
C GLN A 59 7.73 -5.98 21.32
N VAL A 60 7.58 -7.06 20.54
CA VAL A 60 6.66 -7.11 19.41
C VAL A 60 5.29 -7.61 19.91
N VAL A 61 4.20 -7.01 19.42
CA VAL A 61 2.84 -7.42 19.79
C VAL A 61 2.58 -8.88 19.37
N SER A 62 1.86 -9.61 20.22
CA SER A 62 1.48 -10.99 19.91
C SER A 62 0.70 -11.08 18.60
N GLY A 63 1.04 -12.07 17.78
CA GLY A 63 0.42 -12.32 16.46
C GLY A 63 1.03 -11.54 15.29
N PHE A 64 1.95 -10.60 15.53
CA PHE A 64 2.71 -9.98 14.45
C PHE A 64 3.68 -11.02 13.83
N PRO A 65 3.77 -11.09 12.49
CA PRO A 65 4.69 -11.99 11.78
C PRO A 65 6.15 -11.53 11.95
N THR A 66 6.87 -12.13 12.90
CA THR A 66 8.24 -11.69 13.27
C THR A 66 9.25 -11.88 12.14
N GLU A 67 8.96 -12.73 11.16
CA GLU A 67 9.76 -12.88 9.95
C GLU A 67 9.77 -11.63 9.06
N LEU A 68 8.88 -10.66 9.30
CA LEU A 68 8.94 -9.35 8.64
C LEU A 68 9.99 -8.42 9.25
N ILE A 69 10.52 -8.71 10.45
CA ILE A 69 11.65 -7.96 11.03
C ILE A 69 12.95 -8.59 10.49
N LEU A 70 13.39 -8.08 9.34
CA LEU A 70 14.48 -8.70 8.57
C LEU A 70 15.87 -8.55 9.20
N ASN A 71 16.09 -7.50 10.00
CA ASN A 71 17.36 -7.30 10.70
C ASN A 71 17.25 -7.86 12.13
N LYS A 72 18.03 -8.90 12.42
CA LYS A 72 18.07 -9.59 13.71
C LYS A 72 18.60 -8.73 14.88
N ASP A 73 19.38 -7.71 14.56
CA ASP A 73 19.98 -6.77 15.51
C ASP A 73 19.11 -5.51 15.67
N ALA A 74 17.94 -5.45 15.00
CA ALA A 74 17.01 -4.35 15.12
C ALA A 74 16.38 -4.30 16.51
N GLN A 75 16.19 -3.09 17.01
CA GLN A 75 15.57 -2.84 18.31
C GLN A 75 14.13 -2.38 18.12
N THR A 76 13.17 -3.11 18.68
CA THR A 76 11.77 -2.70 18.66
C THR A 76 11.59 -1.44 19.50
N ASN A 77 11.09 -0.38 18.89
CA ASN A 77 10.75 0.87 19.58
C ASN A 77 9.30 0.84 20.07
N GLN A 78 8.37 0.47 19.18
CA GLN A 78 6.95 0.37 19.47
C GLN A 78 6.32 -0.78 18.68
N SER A 79 5.30 -1.42 19.25
CA SER A 79 4.49 -2.39 18.54
C SER A 79 3.08 -2.45 19.12
N TYR A 80 2.09 -2.60 18.27
CA TYR A 80 0.70 -2.66 18.67
C TYR A 80 -0.16 -3.40 17.64
N ALA A 81 -1.31 -3.88 18.09
CA ALA A 81 -2.35 -4.43 17.24
C ALA A 81 -3.62 -3.58 17.33
N ILE A 82 -4.35 -3.46 16.23
CA ILE A 82 -5.69 -2.90 16.19
C ILE A 82 -6.62 -3.96 15.64
N SER A 83 -7.60 -4.35 16.46
CA SER A 83 -8.63 -5.31 16.06
C SER A 83 -9.80 -4.57 15.40
N TYR A 84 -10.13 -4.94 14.17
CA TYR A 84 -11.32 -4.50 13.45
C TYR A 84 -12.31 -5.67 13.34
N PRO A 85 -13.62 -5.43 13.12
CA PRO A 85 -14.62 -6.50 13.05
C PRO A 85 -14.32 -7.63 12.05
N LEU A 86 -13.58 -7.33 10.97
CA LEU A 86 -13.32 -8.27 9.87
C LEU A 86 -11.85 -8.63 9.68
N GLN A 87 -10.93 -7.95 10.37
CA GLN A 87 -9.49 -8.13 10.19
C GLN A 87 -8.71 -7.56 11.37
N ASN A 88 -7.47 -8.03 11.56
CA ASN A 88 -6.53 -7.45 12.51
C ASN A 88 -5.40 -6.76 11.75
N GLN A 89 -5.02 -5.58 12.24
CA GLN A 89 -3.81 -4.90 11.82
C GLN A 89 -2.77 -5.04 12.93
N TYR A 90 -1.54 -5.39 12.56
CA TYR A 90 -0.40 -5.47 13.45
C TYR A 90 0.66 -4.49 12.96
N SER A 91 1.27 -3.75 13.88
CA SER A 91 2.31 -2.78 13.56
C SER A 91 3.54 -2.98 14.43
N ALA A 92 4.72 -2.85 13.84
CA ALA A 92 6.00 -2.86 14.53
C ALA A 92 6.88 -1.73 13.97
N GLU A 93 7.47 -0.97 14.88
CA GLU A 93 8.47 0.05 14.57
C GLU A 93 9.79 -0.41 15.16
N VAL A 94 10.81 -0.59 14.31
CA VAL A 94 12.12 -1.07 14.71
C VAL A 94 13.22 -0.12 14.25
N LYS A 95 14.28 0.02 15.05
CA LYS A 95 15.48 0.78 14.72
C LYS A 95 16.57 -0.16 14.27
N THR A 96 17.21 0.14 13.15
CA THR A 96 18.37 -0.59 12.62
C THR A 96 19.53 0.37 12.33
N ASN A 97 20.76 -0.17 12.32
CA ASN A 97 21.96 0.53 11.86
C ASN A 97 22.15 0.42 10.32
N ASP A 98 21.24 -0.27 9.62
CA ASP A 98 21.23 -0.29 8.17
C ASP A 98 20.88 1.08 7.59
N THR A 99 21.27 1.31 6.35
CA THR A 99 20.81 2.46 5.57
C THR A 99 19.41 2.20 4.99
N VAL A 100 18.64 3.26 4.74
CA VAL A 100 17.34 3.17 4.04
C VAL A 100 17.44 2.38 2.75
N ALA A 101 18.50 2.58 1.96
CA ALA A 101 18.74 1.86 0.72
C ALA A 101 18.96 0.35 0.94
N SER A 102 19.76 -0.04 1.94
CA SER A 102 19.99 -1.44 2.29
C SER A 102 18.70 -2.11 2.77
N THR A 103 17.96 -1.45 3.68
CA THR A 103 16.68 -1.93 4.19
C THR A 103 15.67 -2.12 3.06
N TYR A 104 15.55 -1.14 2.16
CA TYR A 104 14.66 -1.23 1.00
C TYR A 104 14.96 -2.45 0.12
N GLN A 105 16.23 -2.68 -0.21
CA GLN A 105 16.65 -3.84 -1.01
C GLN A 105 16.40 -5.16 -0.27
N ALA A 106 16.63 -5.20 1.05
CA ALA A 106 16.35 -6.37 1.87
C ALA A 106 14.87 -6.79 1.79
N TYR A 107 13.95 -5.83 1.89
CA TYR A 107 12.51 -6.10 1.76
C TYR A 107 12.09 -6.49 0.35
N LEU A 108 12.62 -5.85 -0.70
CA LEU A 108 12.34 -6.27 -2.08
C LEU A 108 12.77 -7.73 -2.32
N ASN A 109 13.97 -8.08 -1.83
CA ASN A 109 14.49 -9.43 -1.93
C ASN A 109 13.65 -10.42 -1.12
N TYR A 110 13.28 -10.07 0.10
CA TYR A 110 12.43 -10.89 0.94
C TYR A 110 11.07 -11.13 0.28
N PHE A 111 10.40 -10.08 -0.20
CA PHE A 111 9.09 -10.18 -0.83
C PHE A 111 9.15 -11.03 -2.10
N SER A 112 10.15 -10.82 -2.96
CA SER A 112 10.34 -11.62 -4.17
C SER A 112 10.59 -13.10 -3.85
N LYS A 113 11.40 -13.41 -2.84
CA LYS A 113 11.73 -14.80 -2.46
C LYS A 113 10.55 -15.52 -1.79
N ASN A 114 9.70 -14.79 -1.09
CA ASN A 114 8.62 -15.36 -0.28
C ASN A 114 7.25 -15.28 -0.97
N GLY A 115 7.20 -14.99 -2.28
CA GLY A 115 5.98 -15.01 -3.07
C GLY A 115 5.02 -13.85 -2.80
N TYR A 116 5.53 -12.73 -2.31
CA TYR A 116 4.76 -11.50 -2.21
C TYR A 116 4.75 -10.77 -3.55
N GLN A 117 3.59 -10.26 -3.94
CA GLN A 117 3.45 -9.35 -5.06
C GLN A 117 3.61 -7.91 -4.58
N VAL A 118 4.67 -7.23 -5.01
CA VAL A 118 4.85 -5.79 -4.74
C VAL A 118 3.92 -5.00 -5.66
N ILE A 119 2.96 -4.27 -5.07
CA ILE A 119 1.98 -3.47 -5.82
C ILE A 119 2.44 -2.03 -5.98
N ASN A 120 3.08 -1.48 -4.96
CA ASN A 120 3.61 -0.13 -4.99
C ASN A 120 4.94 -0.06 -4.24
N LYS A 121 5.84 0.79 -4.71
CA LYS A 121 7.13 1.04 -4.06
C LYS A 121 7.64 2.42 -4.42
N ASN A 122 8.31 3.07 -3.47
CA ASN A 122 9.01 4.32 -3.67
C ASN A 122 10.38 4.25 -2.98
N SER A 123 11.37 4.94 -3.53
CA SER A 123 12.70 5.04 -2.93
C SER A 123 13.29 6.41 -3.21
N GLN A 124 13.67 7.10 -2.15
CA GLN A 124 14.39 8.36 -2.13
C GLN A 124 15.56 8.24 -1.14
N ALA A 125 16.46 9.23 -1.13
CA ALA A 125 17.69 9.17 -0.33
C ALA A 125 17.45 8.90 1.17
N ASN A 126 16.38 9.46 1.74
CA ASN A 126 16.12 9.44 3.19
C ASN A 126 14.85 8.68 3.57
N ILE A 127 14.10 8.17 2.59
CA ILE A 127 12.86 7.43 2.81
C ILE A 127 12.61 6.44 1.68
N ALA A 128 12.12 5.26 2.01
CA ALA A 128 11.64 4.29 1.05
C ALA A 128 10.38 3.62 1.59
N SER A 129 9.49 3.20 0.69
CA SER A 129 8.28 2.47 1.05
C SER A 129 8.00 1.34 0.08
N ILE A 130 7.40 0.27 0.60
CA ILE A 130 6.98 -0.90 -0.18
C ILE A 130 5.62 -1.36 0.34
N TYR A 131 4.67 -1.53 -0.57
CA TYR A 131 3.37 -2.13 -0.32
C TYR A 131 3.26 -3.44 -1.12
N ALA A 132 3.03 -4.55 -0.42
CA ALA A 132 3.02 -5.88 -1.00
C ALA A 132 1.84 -6.72 -0.51
N LEU A 133 1.40 -7.68 -1.33
CA LEU A 133 0.33 -8.63 -1.00
C LEU A 133 0.80 -10.07 -1.12
N LYS A 134 0.22 -10.95 -0.30
CA LYS A 134 0.36 -12.40 -0.41
C LYS A 134 -0.89 -13.07 0.12
N SER A 135 -1.56 -13.87 -0.70
CA SER A 135 -2.72 -14.68 -0.27
C SER A 135 -3.82 -13.90 0.47
N GLY A 136 -4.05 -12.63 0.11
CA GLY A 136 -5.02 -11.75 0.78
C GLY A 136 -4.48 -10.96 1.96
N ASP A 137 -3.29 -11.31 2.47
CA ASP A 137 -2.56 -10.50 3.45
C ASP A 137 -1.89 -9.31 2.76
N THR A 138 -1.77 -8.20 3.50
CA THR A 138 -1.08 -7.00 3.02
C THR A 138 0.05 -6.61 3.98
N VAL A 139 1.16 -6.16 3.41
CA VAL A 139 2.32 -5.63 4.15
C VAL A 139 2.65 -4.25 3.60
N ASN A 140 2.74 -3.26 4.48
CA ASN A 140 3.32 -1.96 4.20
C ASN A 140 4.60 -1.80 5.01
N VAL A 141 5.68 -1.40 4.35
CA VAL A 141 6.97 -1.12 4.97
C VAL A 141 7.37 0.29 4.63
N VAL A 142 7.75 1.08 5.63
CA VAL A 142 8.37 2.40 5.45
C VAL A 142 9.70 2.38 6.17
N ALA A 143 10.78 2.71 5.46
CA ALA A 143 12.11 2.89 6.01
C ALA A 143 12.49 4.36 5.89
N SER A 144 12.86 5.02 6.99
CA SER A 144 13.21 6.44 7.03
C SER A 144 14.44 6.68 7.92
N ASN A 145 15.20 7.76 7.66
CA ASN A 145 16.32 8.11 8.53
C ASN A 145 15.80 8.52 9.93
N TYR A 146 16.26 7.84 10.98
CA TYR A 146 15.89 8.12 12.37
C TYR A 146 16.76 9.20 13.02
N SER A 147 18.02 9.32 12.61
CA SER A 147 18.98 10.26 13.19
C SER A 147 19.39 11.36 12.21
N PHE A 148 19.70 12.54 12.75
CA PHE A 148 20.16 13.71 11.97
C PHE A 148 21.44 13.46 11.16
N ASN A 149 22.19 12.40 11.49
CA ASN A 149 23.42 11.98 10.80
C ASN A 149 23.23 10.75 9.89
N GLY A 150 21.99 10.27 9.69
CA GLY A 150 21.66 9.20 8.73
C GLY A 150 22.25 7.82 9.06
N LYS A 151 22.68 7.61 10.31
CA LYS A 151 23.33 6.36 10.74
C LYS A 151 22.37 5.30 11.27
N GLN A 152 21.10 5.68 11.47
CA GLN A 152 20.06 4.78 11.92
C GLN A 152 18.83 4.95 11.04
N THR A 153 18.22 3.83 10.70
CA THR A 153 16.96 3.76 9.96
C THR A 153 15.86 3.32 10.91
N LEU A 154 14.75 4.05 10.90
CA LEU A 154 13.48 3.63 11.49
C LEU A 154 12.73 2.84 10.44
N VAL A 155 12.26 1.65 10.80
CA VAL A 155 11.47 0.79 9.92
C VAL A 155 10.12 0.57 10.55
N GLU A 156 9.10 1.13 9.92
CA GLU A 156 7.69 0.94 10.27
C GLU A 156 7.11 -0.15 9.39
N ILE A 157 6.56 -1.19 10.02
CA ILE A 157 5.98 -2.35 9.34
C ILE A 157 4.53 -2.45 9.79
N THR A 158 3.61 -2.44 8.83
CA THR A 158 2.20 -2.70 9.06
C THR A 158 1.81 -3.97 8.31
N TYR A 159 1.23 -4.92 9.03
CA TYR A 159 0.72 -6.17 8.50
C TYR A 159 -0.79 -6.24 8.75
N VAL A 160 -1.57 -6.45 7.69
CA VAL A 160 -3.01 -6.72 7.80
C VAL A 160 -3.25 -8.13 7.33
N LYS A 161 -3.76 -8.96 8.24
CA LYS A 161 -4.15 -10.33 7.93
C LYS A 161 -5.47 -10.31 7.15
N GLY A 162 -5.46 -10.86 5.94
CA GLY A 162 -6.65 -11.02 5.14
C GLY A 162 -7.64 -11.96 5.82
N SER A 163 -8.93 -11.69 5.67
CA SER A 163 -9.97 -12.67 5.97
C SER A 163 -9.90 -13.75 4.89
N GLY A 164 -9.16 -14.83 5.17
CA GLY A 164 -9.09 -15.99 4.29
C GLY A 164 -10.50 -16.37 3.84
N LYS A 165 -10.74 -16.33 2.53
CA LYS A 165 -11.96 -16.87 1.93
C LYS A 165 -11.72 -18.32 1.53
#